data_AF-A0A914JE39-F1
#
_entry.id   AF-A0A914JE39-F1
#
_cell.length_a   1.000
_cell.length_b   1.000
_cell.length_c   1.000
_cell.angle_alpha   90.00
_cell.angle_beta   90.00
_cell.angle_gamma   90.00
#
_symmetry.space_group_name_H-M   'P 1'
#
loop_
_entity.id
_entity.type
_entity.pdbx_description
1 polymer ?
#
loop_
_entity_poly.entity_id
_entity_poly.type
_entity_poly.pdbx_seq_one_letter_code
_entity_poly.pdbx_strand_id
1 'polypeptide(L)'
;MIYLEEHRDVGDSAKKAEQLAVEHEEYAANAMGDVQMARALREKGEELITLQDVELSDSLLPKCDELSRMADALTSALDRRTQVLLLSRNMHDQISKANSWCRKGVDLLSGFPIDLTSSTTSSTMNSLDEFLVEGEKLQLDSLKQTPNMNNLILLTTTETSSLLAQ
;
A
#
# COMPACT_ATOMS: atom_id res chain seq x y z
N MET A 1 18.00 13.75 0.86
CA MET A 1 17.11 12.81 1.59
C MET A 1 15.75 13.41 1.95
N ILE A 2 15.53 14.72 1.75
CA ILE A 2 14.30 15.47 2.10
C ILE A 2 13.14 15.24 1.10
N TYR A 3 13.42 14.77 -0.12
CA TYR A 3 12.43 14.62 -1.19
C TYR A 3 11.50 13.39 -1.09
N LEU A 4 11.71 12.49 -0.12
CA LEU A 4 10.84 11.31 0.09
C LEU A 4 9.66 11.58 1.03
N GLU A 5 9.65 12.72 1.72
CA GLU A 5 8.61 13.04 2.71
C GLU A 5 7.44 13.84 2.13
N GLU A 6 7.63 14.57 1.02
CA GLU A 6 6.67 15.60 0.61
C GLU A 6 5.48 15.10 -0.24
N HIS A 7 5.53 13.89 -0.81
CA HIS A 7 4.44 13.35 -1.63
C HIS A 7 4.17 11.87 -1.31
N ARG A 8 3.40 11.60 -0.25
CA ARG A 8 2.78 10.28 -0.04
C ARG A 8 1.29 10.31 -0.33
N ASP A 9 0.92 10.75 -1.54
CA ASP A 9 -0.43 10.46 -2.05
C ASP A 9 -0.64 8.94 -2.02
N VAL A 10 -1.77 8.47 -1.52
CA VAL A 10 -2.14 7.05 -1.50
C VAL A 10 -3.38 6.76 -2.35
N GLY A 11 -3.93 7.78 -2.99
CA GLY A 11 -5.15 7.71 -3.79
C GLY A 11 -6.42 7.82 -2.95
N ASP A 12 -7.44 8.41 -3.56
CA ASP A 12 -8.79 8.61 -3.02
C ASP A 12 -9.79 7.53 -3.47
N SER A 13 -9.34 6.60 -4.31
CA SER A 13 -10.16 5.56 -4.92
C SER A 13 -9.33 4.33 -5.27
N ALA A 14 -9.99 3.18 -5.45
CA ALA A 14 -9.31 1.93 -5.81
C ALA A 14 -8.51 2.07 -7.12
N LYS A 15 -9.08 2.80 -8.09
CA LYS A 15 -8.43 3.09 -9.37
C LYS A 15 -7.16 3.93 -9.19
N LYS A 16 -7.23 5.01 -8.40
CA LYS A 16 -6.09 5.89 -8.18
C LYS A 16 -5.00 5.21 -7.35
N ALA A 17 -5.37 4.43 -6.33
CA ALA A 17 -4.43 3.64 -5.54
C ALA A 17 -3.71 2.58 -6.39
N GLU A 18 -4.42 1.90 -7.30
CA GLU A 18 -3.82 0.96 -8.26
C GLU A 18 -2.85 1.67 -9.22
N GLN A 19 -3.26 2.81 -9.78
CA GLN A 19 -2.39 3.60 -10.66
C GLN A 19 -1.08 3.98 -9.95
N LEU A 20 -1.17 4.49 -8.71
CA LEU A 20 0.00 4.84 -7.91
C LEU A 20 0.88 3.62 -7.60
N ALA A 21 0.28 2.44 -7.38
CA ALA A 21 1.02 1.20 -7.16
C ALA A 21 1.84 0.80 -8.40
N VAL A 22 1.24 0.89 -9.59
CA VAL A 22 1.92 0.59 -10.86
C VAL A 22 3.04 1.59 -11.15
N GLU A 23 2.77 2.90 -10.99
CA GLU A 23 3.79 3.95 -11.15
C GLU A 23 4.96 3.74 -10.18
N HIS A 24 4.66 3.34 -8.94
CA HIS A 24 5.68 3.03 -7.94
C HIS A 24 6.47 1.76 -8.27
N GLU A 25 5.84 0.73 -8.83
CA GLU A 25 6.53 -0.49 -9.26
C GLU A 25 7.57 -0.20 -10.34
N GLU A 26 7.20 0.62 -11.34
CA GLU A 26 8.14 1.07 -12.38
C GLU A 26 9.28 1.91 -11.80
N TYR A 27 8.95 2.87 -10.92
CA TYR A 27 9.96 3.69 -10.24
C TYR A 27 10.91 2.83 -9.38
N ALA A 28 10.38 1.88 -8.61
CA ALA A 28 11.15 1.00 -7.76
C ALA A 28 12.10 0.13 -8.57
N ALA A 29 11.65 -0.41 -9.71
CA ALA A 29 12.50 -1.20 -10.61
C ALA A 29 13.70 -0.37 -11.12
N ASN A 30 13.46 0.87 -11.55
CA ASN A 30 14.51 1.77 -12.00
C ASN A 30 15.48 2.15 -10.87
N ALA A 31 14.97 2.54 -9.71
CA ALA A 31 15.77 2.90 -8.54
C ALA A 31 16.59 1.72 -8.00
N MET A 32 16.15 0.47 -8.23
CA MET A 32 16.91 -0.71 -7.83
C MET A 32 18.16 -0.93 -8.69
N GLY A 33 18.20 -0.38 -9.90
CA GLY A 33 19.42 -0.27 -10.70
C GLY A 33 20.49 0.57 -9.97
N ASP A 34 20.11 1.70 -9.38
CA ASP A 34 21.03 2.56 -8.62
C ASP A 34 21.51 1.86 -7.34
N VAL A 35 20.64 1.12 -6.66
CA VAL A 35 21.01 0.30 -5.49
C VAL A 35 22.06 -0.75 -5.88
N GLN A 36 21.86 -1.44 -7.01
CA GLN A 36 22.82 -2.44 -7.49
C GLN A 36 24.16 -1.80 -7.86
N MET A 37 24.14 -0.65 -8.55
CA MET A 37 25.36 0.09 -8.88
C MET A 37 26.11 0.56 -7.61
N ALA A 38 25.39 1.04 -6.59
CA ALA A 38 25.98 1.45 -5.33
C ALA A 38 26.65 0.27 -4.60
N ARG A 39 26.01 -0.90 -4.57
CA ARG A 39 26.58 -2.12 -3.98
C ARG A 39 27.81 -2.63 -4.75
N ALA A 40 27.75 -2.63 -6.09
CA ALA A 40 28.90 -3.01 -6.92
C ALA A 40 30.09 -2.04 -6.76
N LEU A 41 29.82 -0.73 -6.59
CA LEU A 41 30.87 0.25 -6.33
C LEU A 41 31.48 0.08 -4.93
N ARG A 42 30.66 -0.26 -3.93
CA ARG A 42 31.14 -0.62 -2.59
C ARG A 42 32.09 -1.82 -2.64
N GLU A 43 31.72 -2.89 -3.34
CA GLU A 43 32.56 -4.10 -3.50
C GLU A 43 33.92 -3.78 -4.12
N LYS A 44 33.94 -2.97 -5.19
CA LYS A 44 35.20 -2.49 -5.79
C LYS A 44 36.03 -1.65 -4.81
N GLY A 45 35.37 -0.83 -3.99
CA GLY A 45 36.03 -0.07 -2.94
C GLY A 45 36.66 -0.97 -1.87
N GLU A 46 35.96 -2.01 -1.45
CA GLU A 46 36.47 -3.03 -0.52
C GLU A 46 37.69 -3.76 -1.10
N GLU A 47 37.65 -4.15 -2.38
CA GLU A 47 38.80 -4.75 -3.08
C GLU A 47 40.02 -3.81 -3.07
N LEU A 48 39.83 -2.52 -3.38
CA LEU A 48 40.93 -1.54 -3.38
C LEU A 48 41.52 -1.35 -1.97
N ILE A 49 40.67 -1.31 -0.94
CA ILE A 49 41.11 -1.24 0.46
C ILE A 49 41.99 -2.44 0.81
N THR A 50 41.63 -3.65 0.36
CA THR A 50 42.44 -4.85 0.63
C THR A 50 43.79 -4.87 -0.09
N LEU A 51 43.93 -4.13 -1.20
CA LEU A 51 45.11 -4.16 -2.07
C LEU A 51 46.11 -3.01 -1.82
N GLN A 52 45.73 -1.97 -1.06
CA GLN A 52 46.53 -0.74 -0.89
C GLN A 52 46.95 -0.46 0.56
N ASP A 53 47.92 0.46 0.70
CA ASP A 53 48.49 0.91 1.97
C ASP A 53 47.50 1.76 2.81
N VAL A 54 47.79 1.94 4.10
CA VAL A 54 46.90 2.50 5.14
C VAL A 54 46.24 3.84 4.74
N GLU A 55 46.95 4.68 4.00
CA GLU A 55 46.54 6.06 3.68
C GLU A 55 45.30 6.15 2.77
N LEU A 56 45.07 5.17 1.89
CA LEU A 56 43.86 5.11 1.04
C LEU A 56 42.65 4.52 1.78
N SER A 57 42.90 3.67 2.78
CA SER A 57 41.86 3.05 3.59
C SER A 57 41.05 4.09 4.37
N ASP A 58 41.71 5.10 4.94
CA ASP A 58 41.07 6.18 5.72
C ASP A 58 40.07 7.01 4.90
N SER A 59 40.30 7.14 3.58
CA SER A 59 39.40 7.88 2.69
C SER A 59 38.34 7.00 2.03
N LEU A 60 38.62 5.72 1.77
CA LEU A 60 37.71 4.83 1.04
C LEU A 60 36.67 4.18 1.97
N LEU A 61 37.07 3.79 3.18
CA LEU A 61 36.19 3.09 4.12
C LEU A 61 34.90 3.89 4.42
N PRO A 62 34.94 5.20 4.73
CA PRO A 62 33.73 5.97 4.98
C PRO A 62 32.80 6.08 3.75
N LYS A 63 33.37 6.03 2.53
CA LYS A 63 32.60 6.08 1.28
C LYS A 63 31.89 4.75 1.01
N CYS A 64 32.55 3.62 1.29
CA CYS A 64 31.93 2.30 1.21
C CYS A 64 30.78 2.15 2.21
N ASP A 65 31.00 2.59 3.46
CA ASP A 65 29.97 2.57 4.50
C ASP A 65 28.76 3.45 4.12
N GLU A 66 29.02 4.64 3.56
CA GLU A 66 27.99 5.54 3.05
C GLU A 66 27.19 4.90 1.90
N LEU A 67 27.86 4.29 0.92
CA LEU A 67 27.20 3.60 -0.20
C LEU A 67 26.29 2.48 0.29
N SER A 68 26.75 1.68 1.26
CA SER A 68 25.93 0.63 1.87
C SER A 68 24.72 1.23 2.58
N ARG A 69 24.92 2.26 3.43
CA ARG A 69 23.84 2.91 4.17
C ARG A 69 22.79 3.50 3.23
N MET A 70 23.21 4.18 2.17
CA MET A 70 22.29 4.79 1.19
C MET A 70 21.53 3.72 0.39
N ALA A 71 22.20 2.65 -0.02
CA ALA A 71 21.56 1.52 -0.69
C ALA A 71 20.48 0.88 0.20
N ASP A 72 20.79 0.60 1.46
CA ASP A 72 19.86 0.00 2.41
C ASP A 72 18.68 0.94 2.75
N ALA A 73 18.96 2.24 2.90
CA ALA A 73 17.92 3.24 3.15
C ALA A 73 16.95 3.37 1.97
N LEU A 74 17.47 3.37 0.73
CA LEU A 74 16.63 3.46 -0.47
C LEU A 74 15.78 2.19 -0.66
N THR A 75 16.38 1.00 -0.51
CA THR A 75 15.63 -0.26 -0.54
C THR A 75 14.51 -0.26 0.50
N SER A 76 14.82 0.11 1.74
CA SER A 76 13.82 0.17 2.82
C SER A 76 12.70 1.18 2.56
N ALA A 77 13.02 2.32 1.95
CA ALA A 77 12.03 3.34 1.61
C ALA A 77 11.08 2.86 0.49
N LEU A 78 11.62 2.20 -0.53
CA LEU A 78 10.86 1.63 -1.64
C LEU A 78 9.93 0.52 -1.16
N ASP A 79 10.41 -0.41 -0.34
CA ASP A 79 9.61 -1.48 0.24
C ASP A 79 8.48 -0.94 1.12
N ARG A 80 8.78 0.07 1.95
CA ARG A 80 7.76 0.72 2.78
C ARG A 80 6.67 1.34 1.92
N ARG A 81 7.03 2.01 0.84
CA ARG A 81 6.05 2.63 -0.08
C ARG A 81 5.21 1.57 -0.80
N THR A 82 5.81 0.45 -1.21
CA THR A 82 5.08 -0.69 -1.78
C THR A 82 4.01 -1.21 -0.83
N GLN A 83 4.37 -1.44 0.44
CA GLN A 83 3.42 -1.93 1.45
C GLN A 83 2.25 -0.97 1.67
N VAL A 84 2.52 0.33 1.65
CA VAL A 84 1.51 1.38 1.88
C VAL A 84 0.54 1.48 0.73
N LEU A 85 1.02 1.43 -0.52
CA LEU A 85 0.15 1.46 -1.70
C LEU A 85 -0.68 0.18 -1.81
N LEU A 86 -0.09 -0.98 -1.50
CA LEU A 86 -0.82 -2.25 -1.42
C LEU A 86 -1.95 -2.18 -0.39
N LEU A 87 -1.66 -1.58 0.78
CA LEU A 87 -2.66 -1.40 1.82
C LEU A 87 -3.77 -0.45 1.38
N SER A 88 -3.41 0.72 0.83
CA SER A 88 -4.38 1.70 0.31
C SER A 88 -5.32 1.06 -0.71
N ARG A 89 -4.76 0.32 -1.68
CA ARG A 89 -5.52 -0.39 -2.70
C ARG A 89 -6.50 -1.38 -2.09
N ASN A 90 -6.05 -2.22 -1.16
CA ASN A 90 -6.90 -3.22 -0.52
C ASN A 90 -8.05 -2.53 0.23
N MET A 91 -7.77 -1.48 1.00
CA MET A 91 -8.80 -0.73 1.71
C MET A 91 -9.85 -0.16 0.76
N HIS A 92 -9.43 0.51 -0.32
CA HIS A 92 -10.37 1.08 -1.29
C HIS A 92 -11.21 0.01 -2.02
N ASP A 93 -10.62 -1.14 -2.35
CA ASP A 93 -11.36 -2.26 -2.95
C ASP A 93 -12.41 -2.83 -1.99
N GLN A 94 -12.06 -3.03 -0.71
CA GLN A 94 -13.01 -3.52 0.29
C GLN A 94 -14.14 -2.51 0.55
N ILE A 95 -13.82 -1.22 0.64
CA ILE A 95 -14.82 -0.15 0.78
C ILE A 95 -15.75 -0.12 -0.43
N SER A 96 -15.21 -0.23 -1.65
CA SER A 96 -15.99 -0.28 -2.88
C SER A 96 -16.95 -1.48 -2.90
N LYS A 97 -16.47 -2.67 -2.52
CA LYS A 97 -17.29 -3.89 -2.40
C LYS A 97 -18.39 -3.74 -1.34
N ALA A 98 -18.06 -3.20 -0.18
CA ALA A 98 -19.03 -2.92 0.88
C ALA A 98 -20.11 -1.94 0.42
N ASN A 99 -19.73 -0.85 -0.24
CA ASN A 99 -20.67 0.13 -0.77
C ASN A 99 -21.59 -0.47 -1.84
N SER A 100 -21.04 -1.31 -2.73
CA SER A 100 -21.82 -2.03 -3.74
C SER A 100 -22.82 -2.98 -3.09
N TRP A 101 -22.39 -3.76 -2.08
CA TRP A 101 -23.27 -4.63 -1.32
C TRP A 101 -24.37 -3.85 -0.58
N CYS A 102 -24.04 -2.75 0.09
CA CYS A 102 -25.03 -1.87 0.73
C CYS A 102 -26.07 -1.35 -0.29
N ARG A 103 -25.61 -0.94 -1.48
CA ARG A 103 -26.51 -0.48 -2.56
C ARG A 103 -27.44 -1.58 -3.03
N LYS A 104 -26.92 -2.80 -3.26
CA LYS A 104 -27.75 -3.97 -3.56
C LYS A 104 -28.79 -4.23 -2.47
N GLY A 105 -28.43 -4.05 -1.20
CA GLY A 105 -29.36 -4.21 -0.08
C GLY A 105 -30.52 -3.21 -0.13
N VAL A 106 -30.22 -1.94 -0.43
CA VAL A 106 -31.27 -0.91 -0.61
C VAL A 106 -32.16 -1.24 -1.81
N ASP A 107 -31.56 -1.60 -2.95
CA ASP A 107 -32.30 -1.96 -4.17
C ASP A 107 -33.18 -3.20 -3.92
N LEU A 108 -32.67 -4.20 -3.17
CA LEU A 108 -33.39 -5.41 -2.80
C LEU A 108 -34.60 -5.08 -1.91
N LEU A 109 -34.40 -4.34 -0.82
CA LEU A 109 -35.45 -4.01 0.14
C LEU A 109 -36.53 -3.10 -0.45
N SER A 110 -36.14 -2.15 -1.31
CA SER A 110 -37.08 -1.25 -1.99
C SER A 110 -37.86 -1.94 -3.11
N GLY A 111 -37.32 -3.02 -3.68
CA GLY A 111 -37.97 -3.85 -4.68
C GLY A 111 -39.00 -4.85 -4.12
N PHE A 112 -39.22 -4.87 -2.80
CA PHE A 112 -40.15 -5.82 -2.20
C PHE A 112 -41.60 -5.57 -2.65
N PRO A 113 -42.31 -6.62 -3.12
CA PRO A 113 -43.70 -6.48 -3.51
C PRO A 113 -44.54 -6.11 -2.29
N ILE A 114 -45.42 -5.11 -2.46
CA ILE A 114 -46.34 -4.64 -1.41
C ILE A 114 -47.33 -5.75 -1.02
N ASP A 115 -47.64 -6.66 -1.95
CA ASP A 115 -48.56 -7.77 -1.74
C ASP A 115 -47.81 -9.11 -1.77
N LEU A 116 -47.68 -9.75 -0.61
CA LEU A 116 -46.92 -10.98 -0.42
C LEU A 116 -47.81 -12.21 -0.62
N THR A 117 -47.74 -12.80 -1.81
CA THR A 117 -48.25 -14.14 -2.11
C THR A 117 -47.24 -15.23 -1.72
N SER A 118 -47.68 -16.48 -1.54
CA SER A 118 -46.81 -17.61 -1.18
C SER A 118 -45.57 -17.76 -2.10
N SER A 119 -45.75 -17.58 -3.42
CA SER A 119 -44.66 -17.66 -4.40
C SER A 119 -43.71 -16.47 -4.37
N THR A 120 -44.22 -15.26 -4.14
CA THR A 120 -43.38 -14.05 -3.98
C THR A 120 -42.61 -14.04 -2.66
N THR A 121 -43.15 -14.67 -1.61
CA THR A 121 -42.45 -14.80 -0.32
C THR A 121 -41.22 -15.71 -0.44
N SER A 122 -41.36 -16.88 -1.08
CA SER A 122 -40.23 -17.80 -1.24
C SER A 122 -39.09 -17.22 -2.09
N SER A 123 -39.41 -16.53 -3.17
CA SER A 123 -38.40 -15.87 -4.02
C SER A 123 -37.70 -14.73 -3.28
N THR A 124 -38.44 -13.92 -2.53
CA THR A 124 -37.87 -12.84 -1.71
C THR A 124 -36.94 -13.37 -0.62
N MET A 125 -37.32 -14.47 0.05
CA MET A 125 -36.47 -15.14 1.04
C MET A 125 -35.17 -15.67 0.43
N ASN A 126 -35.25 -16.34 -0.72
CA ASN A 126 -34.05 -16.82 -1.41
C ASN A 126 -33.10 -15.67 -1.78
N SER A 127 -33.63 -14.55 -2.27
CA SER A 127 -32.80 -13.38 -2.59
C SER A 127 -32.17 -12.73 -1.35
N LEU A 128 -32.86 -12.75 -0.20
CA LEU A 128 -32.29 -12.32 1.07
C LEU A 128 -31.18 -13.26 1.54
N ASP A 129 -31.36 -14.56 1.44
CA ASP A 129 -30.34 -15.55 1.82
C ASP A 129 -29.09 -15.41 0.94
N GLU A 130 -29.26 -15.26 -0.38
CA GLU A 130 -28.16 -14.99 -1.30
C GLU A 130 -27.43 -13.69 -0.94
N PHE A 131 -28.18 -12.63 -0.63
CA PHE A 131 -27.61 -11.35 -0.20
C PHE A 131 -26.78 -11.45 1.09
N LEU A 132 -27.26 -12.22 2.08
CA LEU A 132 -26.55 -12.45 3.33
C LEU A 132 -25.26 -13.26 3.09
N VAL A 133 -25.31 -14.30 2.25
CA VAL A 133 -24.14 -15.08 1.86
C VAL A 133 -23.11 -14.24 1.08
N GLU A 134 -23.55 -13.29 0.25
CA GLU A 134 -22.64 -12.31 -0.37
C GLU A 134 -21.96 -11.41 0.69
N GLY A 135 -22.71 -11.00 1.72
CA GLY A 135 -22.21 -10.17 2.81
C GLY A 135 -21.14 -10.87 3.66
N GLU A 136 -21.33 -12.16 3.95
CA GLU A 136 -20.35 -12.98 4.69
C GLU A 136 -19.00 -13.10 3.97
N LYS A 137 -18.97 -12.94 2.64
CA LYS A 137 -17.73 -12.97 1.84
C LYS A 137 -16.97 -11.64 1.88
N LEU A 138 -17.56 -10.57 2.41
CA LEU A 138 -16.86 -9.29 2.56
C LEU A 138 -15.82 -9.42 3.67
N GLN A 139 -14.54 -9.27 3.33
CA GLN A 139 -13.42 -9.42 4.27
C GLN A 139 -13.19 -8.13 5.07
N LEU A 140 -14.23 -7.58 5.69
CA LEU A 140 -14.17 -6.31 6.42
C LEU A 140 -13.33 -6.39 7.69
N ASP A 141 -13.19 -7.57 8.28
CA ASP A 141 -12.32 -7.78 9.44
C ASP A 141 -10.83 -7.69 9.09
N SER A 142 -10.46 -7.87 7.82
CA SER A 142 -9.08 -7.64 7.35
C SER A 142 -8.65 -6.17 7.49
N LEU A 143 -9.62 -5.23 7.52
CA LEU A 143 -9.37 -3.81 7.81
C LEU A 143 -9.08 -3.56 9.29
N LYS A 144 -9.53 -4.44 10.20
CA LYS A 144 -9.26 -4.36 11.64
C LYS A 144 -7.93 -5.00 12.03
N GLN A 145 -7.50 -5.99 11.26
CA GLN A 145 -6.25 -6.73 11.49
C GLN A 145 -5.02 -6.06 10.86
N THR A 146 -5.18 -4.89 10.25
CA THR A 146 -4.04 -4.15 9.70
C THR A 146 -3.06 -3.83 10.83
N PRO A 147 -1.81 -4.30 10.78
CA PRO A 147 -0.89 -4.14 11.90
C PRO A 147 -0.57 -2.64 12.06
N ASN A 148 -0.89 -2.11 13.24
CA ASN A 148 -0.57 -0.79 13.77
C ASN A 148 -1.36 0.41 13.17
N MET A 149 -2.07 1.17 14.02
CA MET A 149 -2.67 2.48 13.71
C MET A 149 -1.68 3.46 13.05
N ASN A 150 -0.37 3.31 13.29
CA ASN A 150 0.68 4.08 12.62
C ASN A 150 0.77 3.83 11.11
N ASN A 151 0.11 2.82 10.57
CA ASN A 151 0.01 2.62 9.12
C ASN A 151 -1.20 3.34 8.51
N LEU A 152 -2.27 3.59 9.28
CA LEU A 152 -3.40 4.40 8.81
C LEU A 152 -3.04 5.87 8.66
N ILE A 153 -2.20 6.42 9.54
CA ILE A 153 -1.67 7.79 9.37
C ILE A 153 -0.77 7.92 8.12
N LEU A 154 -0.28 6.80 7.58
CA LEU A 154 0.42 6.77 6.30
C LEU A 154 -0.52 6.72 5.08
N LEU A 155 -1.82 6.56 5.33
CA LEU A 155 -2.89 6.55 4.33
C LEU A 155 -3.72 7.84 4.36
N THR A 156 -3.44 8.77 5.27
CA THR A 156 -4.07 10.10 5.27
C THR A 156 -3.34 11.03 4.31
N THR A 157 -4.09 11.89 3.63
CA THR A 157 -3.49 12.93 2.78
C THR A 157 -2.64 13.85 3.65
N THR A 158 -1.64 14.52 3.07
CA THR A 158 -0.78 15.48 3.78
C THR A 158 -1.60 16.53 4.55
N GLU A 159 -2.71 17.00 3.98
CA GLU A 159 -3.66 17.88 4.67
C GLU A 159 -4.23 17.26 5.95
N THR A 160 -4.68 16.00 5.91
CA THR A 160 -5.24 15.33 7.11
C THR A 160 -4.17 14.96 8.13
N SER A 161 -2.97 14.60 7.70
CA SER A 161 -1.85 14.27 8.60
C SER A 161 -1.39 15.49 9.41
N SER A 162 -1.42 16.70 8.83
CA SER A 162 -1.05 17.95 9.54
C SER A 162 -2.03 18.35 10.65
N LEU A 163 -3.29 17.92 10.54
CA LEU A 163 -4.33 18.18 11.53
C LEU A 163 -4.26 17.23 12.74
N LEU A 164 -3.73 16.02 12.54
CA LEU A 164 -3.55 15.02 13.60
C LEU A 164 -2.32 15.29 14.48
N ALA A 165 -1.43 16.20 14.06
CA ALA A 165 -0.20 16.54 14.77
C ALA A 165 -0.30 17.82 15.64
N GLN A 166 -1.48 18.45 15.69
CA GLN A 166 -1.79 19.61 16.56
C GLN A 166 -2.48 19.15 17.85
#